data_AF-A0A918CGV1-F1
#
_entry.id   AF-A0A918CGV1-F1
#
_cell.length_a   1.000
_cell.length_b   1.000
_cell.length_c   1.000
_cell.angle_alpha   90.00
_cell.angle_beta   90.00
_cell.angle_gamma   90.00
#
_symmetry.space_group_name_H-M   'P 1'
#
loop_
_entity.id
_entity.type
_entity.pdbx_description
1 polymer ?
#
loop_
_entity_poly.entity_id
_entity_poly.type
_entity_poly.pdbx_seq_one_letter_code
_entity_poly.pdbx_strand_id
1 'polypeptide(L)'
;MATKTTTKAAVETTETVELPPLQIVNEGIMRVIEAHDINVQKNRYKAMRAIAWQAFVEAIEAGEFDALVERASANVDELPSGWELEAASKSAAKRSPAQARVAAKAPARKAPVKKVAA
;
A
#
# COMPACT_ATOMS: atom_id res chain seq x y z
N MET A 1 46.22 -5.85 -51.37
CA MET A 1 46.40 -6.26 -49.97
C MET A 1 45.46 -5.43 -49.12
N ALA A 2 44.50 -6.07 -48.46
CA ALA A 2 43.58 -5.44 -47.52
C ALA A 2 44.22 -5.32 -46.13
N THR A 3 43.82 -4.31 -45.36
CA THR A 3 43.54 -4.32 -43.89
C THR A 3 43.33 -2.87 -43.44
N LYS A 4 42.08 -2.47 -43.21
CA LYS A 4 41.32 -2.46 -41.93
C LYS A 4 41.63 -1.23 -41.07
N THR A 5 40.72 -0.25 -41.01
CA THR A 5 39.62 -0.09 -40.03
C THR A 5 40.10 0.60 -38.76
N THR A 6 39.52 1.76 -38.40
CA THR A 6 38.53 1.78 -37.32
C THR A 6 37.87 3.16 -37.18
N THR A 7 36.56 3.16 -37.35
CA THR A 7 35.63 4.23 -37.04
C THR A 7 35.52 4.29 -35.52
N LYS A 8 35.85 5.43 -34.91
CA LYS A 8 35.65 5.65 -33.47
C LYS A 8 34.15 5.86 -33.26
N ALA A 9 33.44 4.79 -32.90
CA ALA A 9 32.07 4.87 -32.44
C ALA A 9 32.04 5.71 -31.15
N ALA A 10 31.26 6.79 -31.17
CA ALA A 10 30.88 7.51 -29.98
C ALA A 10 29.99 6.55 -29.16
N VAL A 11 30.52 6.10 -28.03
CA VAL A 11 29.74 5.42 -27.01
C VAL A 11 28.91 6.54 -26.36
N GLU A 12 27.63 6.63 -26.73
CA GLU A 12 26.65 7.35 -25.92
C GLU A 12 26.57 6.63 -24.57
N THR A 13 27.32 7.16 -23.60
CA THR A 13 27.17 6.82 -22.19
C THR A 13 25.78 7.27 -21.79
N THR A 14 24.83 6.35 -21.79
CA THR A 14 23.53 6.54 -21.16
C THR A 14 23.80 6.73 -19.66
N GLU A 15 23.81 7.99 -19.21
CA GLU A 15 23.79 8.36 -17.80
C GLU A 15 22.58 7.67 -17.17
N THR A 16 22.83 6.53 -16.52
CA THR A 16 21.83 5.85 -15.71
C THR A 16 21.77 6.67 -14.44
N VAL A 17 20.91 7.69 -14.43
CA VAL A 17 20.59 8.43 -13.22
C VAL A 17 19.95 7.43 -12.27
N GLU A 18 20.71 6.95 -11.28
CA GLU A 18 20.22 6.09 -10.19
C GLU A 18 19.28 6.92 -9.31
N LEU A 19 18.06 7.16 -9.82
CA LEU A 19 16.98 7.72 -9.03
C LEU A 19 16.56 6.67 -8.00
N PRO A 20 16.26 7.08 -6.75
CA PRO A 20 15.76 6.15 -5.75
C PRO A 20 14.52 5.42 -6.28
N PRO A 21 14.36 4.09 -6.08
CA PRO A 21 13.27 3.31 -6.68
C PRO A 21 11.87 3.89 -6.45
N LEU A 22 11.65 4.48 -5.27
CA LEU A 22 10.41 5.17 -4.93
C LEU A 22 10.10 6.35 -5.86
N GLN A 23 11.12 7.11 -6.27
CA GLN A 23 10.94 8.23 -7.19
C GLN A 23 10.56 7.74 -8.59
N ILE A 24 11.22 6.71 -9.11
CA ILE A 24 10.90 6.10 -10.41
C ILE A 24 9.45 5.58 -10.42
N VAL A 25 9.06 4.89 -9.34
CA VAL A 25 7.69 4.38 -9.18
C VAL A 25 6.67 5.52 -9.12
N ASN A 26 6.95 6.57 -8.34
CA ASN A 26 6.06 7.72 -8.24
C ASN A 26 5.90 8.47 -9.57
N GLU A 27 6.98 8.67 -10.32
CA GLU A 27 6.95 9.26 -11.65
C GLU A 27 6.12 8.41 -12.62
N GLY A 28 6.27 7.08 -12.58
CA GLY A 28 5.45 6.16 -13.36
C GLY A 28 3.96 6.26 -13.03
N ILE A 29 3.62 6.32 -11.74
CA ILE A 29 2.24 6.50 -11.27
C ILE A 29 1.68 7.85 -11.78
N MET A 30 2.46 8.93 -11.70
CA MET A 30 2.04 10.25 -12.18
C MET A 30 1.80 10.25 -13.68
N ARG A 31 2.64 9.60 -14.49
CA ARG A 31 2.41 9.48 -15.95
C ARG A 31 1.08 8.79 -16.25
N VAL A 32 0.73 7.72 -15.53
CA VAL A 32 -0.56 7.03 -15.73
C VAL A 32 -1.73 7.89 -15.26
N ILE A 33 -1.58 8.65 -14.18
CA ILE A 33 -2.59 9.59 -13.70
C ILE A 33 -2.86 10.67 -14.75
N GLU A 34 -1.81 11.27 -15.31
CA GLU A 34 -1.89 12.33 -16.32
C GLU A 34 -2.48 11.82 -17.63
N ALA A 35 -2.03 10.66 -18.11
CA ALA A 35 -2.50 10.07 -19.36
C ALA A 35 -4.01 9.74 -19.37
N HIS A 36 -4.58 9.49 -18.19
CA HIS A 36 -5.98 9.10 -18.03
C HIS A 36 -6.83 10.15 -17.30
N ASP A 37 -6.34 11.38 -17.18
CA ASP A 37 -7.02 12.52 -16.55
C ASP A 37 -7.58 12.20 -15.15
N ILE A 38 -6.78 11.48 -14.36
CA ILE A 38 -7.18 11.01 -13.03
C ILE A 38 -7.03 12.14 -12.00
N ASN A 39 -7.96 13.10 -12.05
CA ASN A 39 -7.91 14.29 -11.19
C ASN A 39 -8.45 14.06 -9.77
N VAL A 40 -9.16 12.96 -9.53
CA VAL A 40 -9.73 12.67 -8.22
C VAL A 40 -8.74 11.84 -7.40
N GLN A 41 -8.38 12.32 -6.21
CA GLN A 41 -7.44 11.65 -5.29
C GLN A 41 -7.80 10.17 -5.06
N LYS A 42 -9.10 9.86 -4.90
CA LYS A 42 -9.61 8.48 -4.73
C LYS A 42 -9.31 7.55 -5.91
N ASN A 43 -9.09 8.10 -7.10
CA ASN A 43 -8.80 7.35 -8.31
C ASN A 43 -7.29 7.15 -8.53
N ARG A 44 -6.41 7.83 -7.79
CA ARG A 44 -4.94 7.61 -7.90
C ARG A 44 -4.55 6.17 -7.59
N TYR A 45 -5.25 5.56 -6.65
CA TYR A 45 -5.08 4.15 -6.33
C TYR A 45 -5.48 3.22 -7.49
N LYS A 46 -6.33 3.68 -8.43
CA LYS A 46 -6.62 2.92 -9.67
C LYS A 46 -5.41 2.92 -10.60
N ALA A 47 -4.66 4.02 -10.70
CA ALA A 47 -3.42 4.07 -11.48
C ALA A 47 -2.38 3.10 -10.91
N MET A 48 -2.19 3.10 -9.59
CA MET A 48 -1.31 2.14 -8.90
C MET A 48 -1.72 0.69 -9.18
N ARG A 49 -3.02 0.38 -9.06
CA ARG A 49 -3.54 -0.96 -9.36
C ARG A 49 -3.39 -1.38 -10.82
N ALA A 50 -3.54 -0.44 -11.76
CA ALA A 50 -3.36 -0.73 -13.17
C ALA A 50 -1.91 -1.10 -13.49
N ILE A 51 -0.95 -0.37 -12.93
CA ILE A 51 0.48 -0.67 -13.06
C ILE A 51 0.80 -2.02 -12.41
N ALA A 52 0.32 -2.25 -11.18
CA ALA A 52 0.54 -3.52 -10.49
C ALA A 52 -0.07 -4.70 -11.25
N TRP A 53 -1.27 -4.53 -11.82
CA TRP A 53 -1.91 -5.56 -12.65
C TRP A 53 -1.05 -5.92 -13.86
N GLN A 54 -0.50 -4.93 -14.55
CA GLN A 54 0.38 -5.17 -15.69
C GLN A 54 1.62 -5.98 -15.28
N ALA A 55 2.26 -5.62 -14.16
CA ALA A 55 3.40 -6.38 -13.63
C ALA A 55 3.01 -7.82 -13.24
N PHE A 56 1.80 -8.04 -12.72
CA PHE A 56 1.32 -9.39 -12.42
C PHE A 56 1.09 -10.22 -13.69
N VAL A 57 0.54 -9.65 -14.75
CA VAL A 57 0.38 -10.34 -16.04
C VAL A 57 1.73 -10.75 -16.60
N GLU A 58 2.71 -9.85 -16.60
CA GLU A 58 4.08 -10.14 -17.05
C GLU A 58 4.73 -11.26 -16.23
N ALA A 59 4.55 -11.25 -14.90
CA ALA A 59 5.04 -12.31 -14.02
C ALA A 59 4.33 -13.66 -14.24
N ILE A 60 3.04 -13.65 -14.56
CA ILE A 60 2.27 -14.86 -14.89
C ILE A 60 2.77 -15.43 -16.21
N GLU A 61 2.96 -14.60 -17.24
CA GLU A 61 3.47 -15.01 -18.54
C GLU A 61 4.90 -15.56 -18.44
N ALA A 62 5.72 -15.02 -17.54
CA ALA A 62 7.06 -15.52 -17.23
C ALA A 62 7.06 -16.79 -16.35
N GLY A 63 5.92 -17.19 -15.78
CA GLY A 63 5.83 -18.31 -14.84
C GLY A 63 6.45 -18.04 -13.47
N GLU A 64 6.65 -16.78 -13.10
CA GLU A 64 7.32 -16.35 -11.86
C GLU A 64 6.37 -15.74 -10.83
N PHE A 65 5.07 -15.76 -11.08
CA PHE A 65 4.08 -15.09 -10.22
C PHE A 65 4.12 -15.57 -8.77
N ASP A 66 4.21 -16.88 -8.52
CA ASP A 66 4.27 -17.40 -7.15
C ASP A 66 5.54 -16.92 -6.42
N ALA A 67 6.69 -16.93 -7.13
CA ALA A 67 7.95 -16.43 -6.59
C ALA A 67 7.91 -14.91 -6.34
N LEU A 68 7.20 -14.14 -7.17
CA LEU A 68 6.94 -12.72 -6.93
C LEU A 68 6.16 -12.52 -5.62
N VAL A 69 5.12 -13.33 -5.37
CA VAL A 69 4.32 -13.25 -4.14
C VAL A 69 5.15 -13.61 -2.91
N GLU A 70 5.97 -14.66 -2.98
CA GLU A 70 6.87 -15.04 -1.89
C GLU A 70 7.88 -13.93 -1.56
N ARG A 71 8.53 -13.34 -2.58
CA ARG A 71 9.45 -12.21 -2.40
C ARG A 71 8.75 -10.99 -1.82
N ALA A 72 7.57 -10.64 -2.33
CA ALA A 72 6.79 -9.52 -1.83
C ALA A 72 6.40 -9.71 -0.36
N SER A 73 6.06 -10.95 0.03
CA SER A 73 5.70 -11.30 1.41
C SER A 73 6.90 -11.24 2.36
N ALA A 74 8.09 -11.62 1.89
CA ALA A 74 9.33 -11.56 2.68
C ALA A 74 9.81 -10.13 2.90
N ASN A 75 9.54 -9.21 1.96
CA ASN A 75 10.05 -7.84 1.97
C ASN A 75 9.00 -6.80 2.44
N VAL A 76 7.91 -7.23 3.09
CA VAL A 76 6.85 -6.32 3.56
C VAL A 76 7.39 -5.24 4.51
N ASP A 77 8.39 -5.58 5.32
CA ASP A 77 9.01 -4.66 6.28
C ASP A 77 9.97 -3.65 5.62
N GLU A 78 10.35 -3.88 4.37
CA GLU A 78 11.24 -3.00 3.57
C GLU A 78 10.46 -2.02 2.69
N LEU A 79 9.13 -1.98 2.84
CA LEU A 79 8.27 -1.10 2.07
C LEU A 79 8.53 0.39 2.39
N PRO A 80 8.39 1.28 1.40
CA PRO A 80 8.47 2.71 1.63
C PRO A 80 7.44 3.19 2.67
N SER A 81 7.81 4.24 3.42
CA SER A 81 6.90 4.92 4.37
C SER A 81 5.53 5.20 3.75
N GLY A 82 4.47 4.79 4.45
CA GLY A 82 3.08 4.94 4.01
C GLY A 82 2.54 3.82 3.09
N TRP A 83 3.37 2.83 2.76
CA TRP A 83 2.98 1.59 2.07
C TRP A 83 3.06 0.37 2.99
N GLU A 84 3.47 0.60 4.25
CA GLU A 84 3.55 -0.38 5.32
C GLU A 84 2.23 -1.16 5.45
N LEU A 85 2.35 -2.49 5.52
CA LEU A 85 1.23 -3.35 5.85
C LEU A 85 1.31 -3.66 7.34
N GLU A 86 0.25 -3.35 8.10
CA GLU A 86 0.19 -3.86 9.47
C GLU A 86 0.06 -5.38 9.41
N ALA A 87 1.09 -6.09 9.86
CA ALA A 87 0.99 -7.50 10.14
C ALA A 87 -0.19 -7.71 11.09
N ALA A 88 -1.08 -8.65 10.76
CA ALA A 88 -2.11 -9.07 11.69
C ALA A 88 -1.42 -9.61 12.95
N SER A 89 -1.24 -8.76 13.96
CA SER A 89 -0.80 -9.19 15.27
C SER A 89 -1.72 -10.34 15.67
N LYS A 90 -1.13 -11.51 15.98
CA LYS A 90 -1.89 -12.63 16.55
C LYS A 90 -2.59 -12.11 17.80
N SER A 91 -3.87 -11.79 17.65
CA SER A 91 -4.85 -11.49 18.69
C SER A 91 -4.38 -10.54 19.81
N ALA A 92 -4.61 -9.25 19.60
CA ALA A 92 -5.07 -8.41 20.70
C ALA A 92 -6.38 -7.77 20.24
N ALA A 93 -7.50 -8.42 20.58
CA ALA A 93 -8.83 -7.88 20.41
C ALA A 93 -8.91 -6.48 21.02
N LYS A 94 -8.78 -5.45 20.16
CA LYS A 94 -9.02 -4.06 20.52
C LYS A 94 -10.52 -3.95 20.77
N ARG A 95 -10.94 -4.19 22.02
CA ARG A 95 -12.30 -3.90 22.47
C ARG A 95 -12.56 -2.43 22.17
N SER A 96 -13.45 -2.16 21.23
CA SER A 96 -13.96 -0.82 20.96
C SER A 96 -14.51 -0.22 22.27
N PRO A 97 -14.24 1.06 22.58
CA PRO A 97 -14.69 1.71 23.84
C PRO A 97 -16.21 1.73 24.04
N ALA A 98 -16.99 1.39 23.01
CA ALA A 98 -18.44 1.48 23.01
C ALA A 98 -19.15 0.49 23.94
N GLN A 99 -18.49 -0.57 24.43
CA GLN A 99 -19.14 -1.56 25.31
C GLN A 99 -18.91 -1.32 26.82
N ALA A 100 -18.13 -0.32 27.21
CA ALA A 100 -17.89 -0.02 28.62
C ALA A 100 -19.04 0.74 29.31
N ARG A 101 -20.06 1.22 28.58
CA ARG A 101 -21.09 2.11 29.12
C ARG A 101 -22.45 1.50 29.45
N VAL A 102 -22.66 0.20 29.23
CA VAL A 102 -24.00 -0.40 29.44
C VAL A 102 -24.07 -1.35 30.65
N ALA A 103 -22.95 -1.67 31.31
CA ALA A 103 -22.93 -2.58 32.46
C ALA A 103 -23.06 -1.89 33.84
N ALA A 104 -23.39 -0.59 33.90
CA ALA A 104 -23.63 0.13 35.15
C ALA A 104 -25.08 0.61 35.28
N LYS A 105 -26.05 -0.31 35.18
CA LYS A 105 -27.38 -0.06 35.76
C LYS A 105 -28.01 -1.37 36.23
N ALA A 106 -27.47 -1.89 37.33
CA ALA A 106 -28.17 -2.88 38.13
C ALA A 106 -29.44 -2.24 38.74
N PRO A 107 -30.58 -2.95 38.81
CA PRO A 107 -31.85 -2.40 39.24
C PRO A 107 -31.95 -2.41 40.77
N ALA A 108 -32.10 -1.24 41.39
CA ALA A 108 -32.46 -1.15 42.80
C ALA A 108 -33.98 -1.37 42.97
N ARG A 109 -34.31 -2.45 43.67
CA ARG A 109 -35.64 -2.88 44.12
C ARG A 109 -36.35 -1.84 45.02
N LYS A 110 -37.69 -1.78 44.90
CA LYS A 110 -38.78 -1.69 45.94
C LYS A 110 -38.54 -0.77 47.17
N ALA A 111 -39.46 0.01 47.74
CA ALA A 111 -40.91 0.27 47.64
C ALA A 111 -41.22 1.46 48.64
N PRO A 112 -42.45 1.98 48.76
CA PRO A 112 -42.75 3.36 49.22
C PRO A 112 -43.11 3.46 50.72
N VAL A 113 -42.87 4.63 51.36
CA VAL A 113 -43.59 5.06 52.60
C VAL A 113 -43.72 6.59 52.69
N LYS A 114 -44.87 6.99 53.23
CA LYS A 114 -45.57 8.28 53.34
C LYS A 114 -45.24 9.02 54.67
N LYS A 115 -45.15 10.37 54.68
CA LYS A 115 -45.81 11.33 55.63
C LYS A 115 -45.20 12.76 55.65
N VAL A 116 -46.04 13.75 55.31
CA VAL A 116 -46.50 14.96 56.04
C VAL A 116 -45.51 15.95 56.72
N ALA A 117 -45.83 17.25 56.48
CA ALA A 117 -45.63 18.51 57.22
C ALA A 117 -44.32 19.31 57.02
N ALA A 118 -44.43 20.53 56.46
CA ALA A 118 -44.82 21.76 57.17
C ALA A 118 -45.54 22.71 56.20
#